data_AF-A0AAP2VN19-F1
#
_entry.id   AF-A0AAP2VN19-F1
#
_cell.length_a   1.000
_cell.length_b   1.000
_cell.length_c   1.000
_cell.angle_alpha   90.00
_cell.angle_beta   90.00
_cell.angle_gamma   90.00
#
_symmetry.space_group_name_H-M   'P 1'
#
loop_
_entity.id
_entity.type
_entity.pdbx_description
1 polymer ?
#
loop_
_entity_poly.entity_id
_entity_poly.type
_entity_poly.pdbx_seq_one_letter_code
_entity_poly.pdbx_strand_id
1 'polypeptide(L)'
;RKLNQPIEVTTRVMNILLQTYYQGNIGEIENTIKYACGSAIARNEQIQVKIQLRDLPQKIYARNTQQEQWSTFEGSNLIFS
;
A
#
# COMPACT_ATOMS: atom_id res chain seq x y z
N ARG A 1 -2.55 -3.20 -21.24
CA ARG A 1 -1.70 -2.85 -20.07
C ARG A 1 -0.99 -4.11 -19.60
N LYS A 2 0.32 -4.05 -19.34
CA LYS A 2 1.12 -5.24 -18.94
C LYS A 2 0.86 -5.56 -17.46
N LEU A 3 0.16 -6.66 -17.20
CA LEU A 3 -0.22 -7.11 -15.85
C LEU A 3 0.85 -8.02 -15.19
N ASN A 4 1.92 -8.39 -15.90
CA ASN A 4 2.98 -9.29 -15.44
C ASN A 4 4.25 -8.54 -15.01
N GLN A 5 4.11 -7.35 -14.43
CA GLN A 5 5.25 -6.61 -13.90
C GLN A 5 5.37 -6.88 -12.41
N PRO A 6 6.59 -7.13 -11.89
CA PRO A 6 6.78 -7.26 -10.46
C PRO A 6 6.26 -6.01 -9.73
N ILE A 7 5.58 -6.21 -8.61
CA ILE A 7 5.07 -5.15 -7.76
C ILE A 7 6.02 -5.03 -6.56
N GLU A 8 6.70 -3.89 -6.44
CA GLU A 8 7.50 -3.55 -5.27
C GLU A 8 6.66 -2.70 -4.32
N VAL A 9 6.45 -3.17 -3.10
CA VAL A 9 5.76 -2.43 -2.05
C VAL A 9 6.77 -1.94 -1.02
N THR A 10 6.82 -0.62 -0.83
CA THR A 10 7.75 -0.04 0.15
C THR A 10 7.41 -0.44 1.58
N THR A 11 8.43 -0.63 2.43
CA THR A 11 8.27 -0.90 3.88
C THR A 11 7.32 0.10 4.54
N ARG A 12 7.40 1.39 4.16
CA ARG A 12 6.52 2.44 4.69
C ARG A 12 5.05 2.22 4.34
N VAL A 13 4.77 1.77 3.11
CA VAL A 13 3.40 1.40 2.71
C VAL A 13 2.93 0.19 3.52
N MET A 14 3.77 -0.84 3.67
CA MET A 14 3.44 -2.01 4.48
C MET A 14 3.11 -1.63 5.93
N ASN A 15 3.92 -0.77 6.55
CA ASN A 15 3.67 -0.29 7.91
C ASN A 15 2.33 0.40 8.03
N ILE A 16 2.01 1.28 7.09
CA ILE A 16 0.72 1.97 7.09
C ILE A 16 -0.43 0.98 6.91
N LEU A 17 -0.33 0.03 5.99
CA LEU A 17 -1.38 -0.97 5.77
C LEU A 17 -1.58 -1.88 6.99
N LEU A 18 -0.51 -2.22 7.71
CA LEU A 18 -0.57 -3.06 8.92
C LEU A 18 -1.08 -2.30 10.14
N GLN A 19 -0.75 -1.01 10.25
CA GLN A 19 -1.10 -0.19 11.41
C GLN A 19 -2.48 0.43 11.26
N THR A 20 -2.95 0.71 10.04
CA THR A 20 -4.22 1.40 9.81
C THR A 20 -5.40 0.63 10.41
N TYR A 21 -6.18 1.30 11.25
CA TYR A 21 -7.49 0.80 11.64
C TYR A 21 -8.49 0.91 10.49
N TYR A 22 -8.92 -0.24 9.98
CA TYR A 22 -9.99 -0.36 9.00
C TYR A 22 -11.32 -0.53 9.74
N GLN A 23 -12.23 0.43 9.57
CA GLN A 23 -13.56 0.39 10.20
C GLN A 23 -14.49 -0.59 9.48
N GLY A 24 -14.26 -0.80 8.17
CA GLY A 24 -14.96 -1.82 7.41
C GLY A 24 -14.37 -3.22 7.61
N ASN A 25 -15.08 -4.22 7.07
CA ASN A 25 -14.58 -5.60 6.99
C ASN A 25 -13.34 -5.70 6.08
N ILE A 26 -12.86 -6.92 5.83
CA ILE A 26 -11.75 -7.23 4.92
C ILE A 26 -11.84 -6.53 3.55
N GLY A 27 -13.06 -6.20 3.07
CA GLY A 27 -13.27 -5.44 1.85
C GLY A 27 -12.66 -4.02 1.88
N GLU A 28 -12.52 -3.36 3.04
CA GLU A 28 -11.91 -2.02 3.10
C GLU A 28 -10.40 -2.08 2.84
N ILE A 29 -9.70 -3.05 3.43
CA ILE A 29 -8.27 -3.26 3.18
C ILE A 29 -8.04 -3.73 1.73
N GLU A 30 -8.87 -4.63 1.20
CA GLU A 30 -8.80 -5.03 -0.21
C GLU A 30 -8.97 -3.84 -1.16
N ASN A 31 -9.96 -2.98 -0.92
CA ASN A 31 -10.20 -1.80 -1.75
C ASN A 31 -9.05 -0.80 -1.65
N THR A 32 -8.44 -0.68 -0.47
CA THR A 32 -7.26 0.16 -0.26
C THR A 32 -6.08 -0.35 -1.08
N ILE A 33 -5.83 -1.66 -1.08
CA ILE A 33 -4.78 -2.30 -1.89
C ILE A 33 -5.07 -2.13 -3.38
N LYS A 34 -6.31 -2.40 -3.82
CA LYS A 34 -6.73 -2.21 -5.22
C LYS A 34 -6.51 -0.77 -5.69
N TYR A 35 -6.87 0.21 -4.86
CA TYR A 35 -6.62 1.62 -5.15
C TYR A 35 -5.13 1.91 -5.29
N ALA A 36 -4.31 1.45 -4.34
CA ALA A 36 -2.87 1.70 -4.35
C ALA A 36 -2.19 1.11 -5.59
N CYS A 37 -2.52 -0.14 -5.94
CA CYS A 37 -2.05 -0.77 -7.16
C CYS A 37 -2.54 0.00 -8.40
N GLY A 38 -3.83 0.34 -8.47
CA GLY A 38 -4.39 1.09 -9.60
C GLY A 38 -3.74 2.46 -9.79
N SER A 39 -3.47 3.17 -8.71
CA SER A 39 -2.81 4.47 -8.68
C SER A 39 -1.36 4.38 -9.16
N ALA A 40 -0.61 3.38 -8.67
CA ALA A 40 0.76 3.12 -9.11
C ALA A 40 0.81 2.74 -10.59
N ILE A 41 -0.04 1.80 -11.04
CA ILE A 41 -0.11 1.34 -12.44
C ILE A 41 -0.49 2.48 -13.37
N ALA A 42 -1.42 3.35 -12.97
CA ALA A 42 -1.84 4.48 -13.81
C ALA A 42 -0.70 5.49 -14.04
N ARG A 43 0.26 5.56 -13.12
CA ARG A 43 1.42 6.45 -13.20
C ARG A 43 2.63 5.84 -13.87
N ASN A 44 2.67 4.52 -14.07
CA ASN A 44 3.92 3.83 -14.36
C ASN A 44 4.07 3.45 -15.84
N GLU A 45 5.19 3.90 -16.43
CA GLU A 45 5.72 3.46 -17.72
C GLU A 45 6.88 2.46 -17.56
N GLN A 46 7.26 2.14 -16.31
CA GLN A 46 8.44 1.32 -16.00
C GLN A 46 8.17 -0.19 -16.10
N ILE A 47 9.25 -0.97 -16.02
CA ILE A 47 9.26 -2.44 -16.06
C ILE A 47 8.72 -3.05 -14.76
N GLN A 48 8.74 -2.29 -13.66
CA GLN A 48 8.33 -2.71 -12.31
C GLN A 48 7.34 -1.69 -11.71
N VAL A 49 6.27 -2.18 -11.08
CA VAL A 49 5.26 -1.34 -10.42
C VAL A 49 5.68 -1.06 -8.99
N LYS A 50 6.12 0.17 -8.71
CA LYS A 50 6.52 0.57 -7.34
C LYS A 50 5.38 1.27 -6.62
N ILE A 51 4.89 0.65 -5.54
CA ILE A 51 3.86 1.21 -4.65
C ILE A 51 4.54 1.98 -3.51
N GLN A 52 4.29 3.28 -3.50
CA GLN A 52 4.81 4.25 -2.54
C GLN A 52 3.67 4.89 -1.75
N LEU A 53 4.03 5.70 -0.77
CA LEU A 53 3.09 6.40 0.10
C LEU A 53 1.99 7.11 -0.72
N ARG A 54 2.39 7.93 -1.71
CA ARG A 54 1.49 8.68 -2.61
C ARG A 54 0.45 7.86 -3.37
N ASP A 55 0.62 6.55 -3.44
CA ASP A 55 -0.33 5.62 -4.06
C ASP A 55 -1.48 5.25 -3.11
N LEU A 56 -1.31 5.43 -1.80
CA LEU A 56 -2.37 5.18 -0.82
C LEU A 56 -3.51 6.22 -0.89
N PRO A 57 -4.76 5.81 -0.61
CA PRO A 57 -5.89 6.73 -0.49
C PRO A 57 -5.65 7.80 0.59
N GLN A 58 -6.06 9.04 0.33
CA GLN A 58 -5.93 10.14 1.28
C GLN A 58 -6.57 9.85 2.66
N LYS A 59 -7.68 9.10 2.68
CA LYS A 59 -8.37 8.72 3.93
C LYS A 59 -7.51 7.88 4.90
N ILE A 60 -6.49 7.17 4.38
CA ILE A 60 -5.59 6.36 5.21
C ILE A 60 -4.72 7.28 6.07
N TYR A 61 -4.24 8.39 5.52
CA TYR A 61 -3.40 9.35 6.25
C TYR A 61 -4.12 10.03 7.40
N ALA A 62 -5.40 10.36 7.21
CA ALA A 62 -6.22 11.01 8.22
C ALA A 62 -6.48 10.13 9.46
N ARG A 63 -6.39 8.80 9.31
CA ARG A 63 -6.65 7.82 10.37
C ARG A 63 -5.38 7.37 11.11
N ASN A 64 -4.20 7.51 10.51
CA ASN A 64 -2.93 7.10 11.10
C ASN A 64 -2.39 8.06 12.19
N THR A 65 -3.12 9.12 12.54
CA THR A 65 -2.73 10.07 13.58
C THR A 65 -3.06 9.61 15.02
N GLN A 66 -3.72 8.45 15.19
CA GLN A 66 -4.30 8.04 16.48
C GLN A 66 -3.92 6.63 16.97
N GLN A 67 -2.78 6.05 16.60
CA GLN A 67 -2.50 4.64 16.96
C GLN A 67 -1.22 4.41 17.77
N GLU A 68 -1.38 3.59 18.80
CA GLU A 68 -0.36 3.04 19.70
C GLU A 68 0.63 2.16 18.93
N GLN A 69 1.90 2.13 19.37
CA GLN A 69 2.99 1.38 18.75
C GLN A 69 2.66 -0.11 18.63
N TRP A 70 2.22 -0.56 17.46
CA TRP A 70 2.25 -1.97 17.09
C TRP A 70 3.52 -2.25 16.29
N SER A 71 4.00 -3.50 16.35
CA SER A 71 5.23 -3.96 15.70
C SER A 71 5.34 -3.48 14.25
N THR A 72 6.40 -2.72 13.97
CA THR A 72 6.74 -2.22 12.64
C THR A 72 7.25 -3.36 11.78
N PHE A 73 6.91 -3.39 10.50
CA PHE A 73 7.60 -4.23 9.52
C PHE A 73 9.03 -3.69 9.33
N GLU A 74 10.01 -4.41 9.86
CA GLU A 74 11.44 -4.05 9.79
C GLU A 74 12.16 -4.63 8.57
N GLY A 75 11.42 -5.24 7.64
CA GLY A 75 11.98 -5.86 6.43
C GLY A 75 12.29 -4.87 5.30
N SER A 76 12.99 -5.38 4.28
CA SER A 76 13.15 -4.71 3.00
C SER A 76 11.80 -4.60 2.26
N ASN A 77 11.76 -3.77 1.21
CA ASN A 77 10.59 -3.69 0.33
C ASN A 77 10.19 -5.10 -0.16
N LEU A 78 8.89 -5.37 -0.18
CA LEU A 78 8.35 -6.64 -0.63
C LEU A 78 8.19 -6.63 -2.15
N ILE A 79 8.55 -7.73 -2.80
CA ILE A 79 8.38 -7.91 -4.25
C ILE A 79 7.39 -9.03 -4.48
N PHE A 80 6.33 -8.74 -5.23
CA PHE A 80 5.33 -9.71 -5.68
C PHE A 80 5.48 -9.91 -7.19
N SER A 81 5.62 -11.15 -7.64
CA SER A 81 5.86 -11.53 -9.03
C SER A 81 4.84 -12.54 -9.53
#